data_AF-A0A2A2IDH5-F1
#
_entry.id   AF-A0A2A2IDH5-F1
#
_cell.length_a   1.000
_cell.length_b   1.000
_cell.length_c   1.000
_cell.angle_alpha   90.00
_cell.angle_beta   90.00
_cell.angle_gamma   90.00
#
_symmetry.space_group_name_H-M   'P 1'
#
loop_
_entity.id
_entity.type
_entity.pdbx_description
1 polymer ?
#
loop_
_entity_poly.entity_id
_entity_poly.type
_entity_poly.pdbx_seq_one_letter_code
_entity_poly.pdbx_strand_id
1 'polypeptide(L)'
;MYKEGESTADIGKRANVSAWYVNQLLKENNVERRPRGSWKRIYQLNEHYFKTWSNNMSYILGFFIADGTVARDSQFISISQKEKYILENIKKEMDSNQPLYQNKKTRVYILPLNNKIMKEDIINIHGIIPNKSSSAKFPNVPEEYMSHFVRGYFDGDGYINYEKYTLTFVGDSKAFMDSLMEILSSKGLKT
;
A
#
# COMPACT_ATOMS: atom_id res chain seq x y z
N MET A 1 -19.21 -21.00 5.37
CA MET A 1 -19.53 -20.89 3.93
C MET A 1 -19.29 -19.50 3.32
N TYR A 2 -20.17 -18.49 3.47
CA TYR A 2 -19.95 -17.18 2.80
C TYR A 2 -18.72 -16.42 3.33
N LYS A 3 -18.46 -16.48 4.64
CA LYS A 3 -17.25 -15.90 5.26
C LYS A 3 -15.96 -16.65 4.90
N GLU A 4 -16.06 -17.90 4.46
CA GLU A 4 -14.92 -18.75 4.07
C GLU A 4 -14.50 -18.55 2.61
N GLY A 5 -15.21 -17.72 1.83
CA GLY A 5 -14.84 -17.45 0.44
C GLY A 5 -15.82 -17.99 -0.61
N GLU A 6 -16.80 -18.80 -0.24
CA GLU A 6 -17.77 -19.35 -1.20
C GLU A 6 -18.71 -18.27 -1.77
N SER A 7 -19.09 -18.42 -3.04
CA SER A 7 -20.03 -17.50 -3.69
C SER A 7 -21.47 -17.78 -3.26
N THR A 8 -22.36 -16.79 -3.32
CA THR A 8 -23.79 -16.99 -3.00
C THR A 8 -24.46 -17.95 -3.97
N ALA A 9 -23.94 -18.10 -5.19
CA ALA A 9 -24.40 -19.09 -6.16
C ALA A 9 -24.02 -20.50 -5.75
N ASP A 10 -22.79 -20.72 -5.28
CA ASP A 10 -22.32 -22.05 -4.85
C ASP A 10 -22.98 -22.49 -3.55
N ILE A 11 -23.15 -21.56 -2.61
CA ILE A 11 -23.91 -21.79 -1.37
C ILE A 11 -25.36 -22.16 -1.71
N GLY A 12 -25.98 -21.44 -2.63
CA GLY A 12 -27.35 -21.75 -3.09
C GLY A 12 -27.45 -23.15 -3.67
N LYS A 13 -26.52 -23.53 -4.56
CA LYS A 13 -26.47 -24.89 -5.13
C LYS A 13 -26.31 -25.97 -4.06
N ARG A 14 -25.40 -25.79 -3.10
CA ARG A 14 -25.15 -26.77 -2.02
C ARG A 14 -26.32 -26.90 -1.05
N ALA A 15 -26.97 -25.79 -0.73
CA ALA A 15 -28.11 -25.76 0.18
C ALA A 15 -29.46 -26.00 -0.54
N ASN A 16 -29.43 -26.27 -1.85
CA ASN A 16 -30.61 -26.43 -2.71
C ASN A 16 -31.62 -25.27 -2.60
N VAL A 17 -31.11 -24.04 -2.55
CA VAL A 17 -31.89 -22.80 -2.50
C VAL A 17 -31.41 -21.80 -3.55
N SER A 18 -32.25 -20.83 -3.89
CA SER A 18 -31.84 -19.80 -4.84
C SER A 18 -30.74 -18.91 -4.26
N ALA A 19 -29.81 -18.45 -5.10
CA ALA A 19 -28.80 -17.46 -4.69
C ALA A 19 -29.44 -16.16 -4.18
N TRP A 20 -30.65 -15.84 -4.64
CA TRP A 20 -31.46 -14.73 -4.13
C TRP A 20 -31.85 -14.95 -2.66
N TYR A 21 -32.31 -16.15 -2.30
CA TYR A 21 -32.66 -16.49 -0.92
C TYR A 21 -31.43 -16.42 0.00
N VAL A 22 -30.28 -16.92 -0.46
CA VAL A 22 -29.00 -16.75 0.25
C VAL A 22 -28.66 -15.26 0.42
N ASN A 23 -28.87 -14.44 -0.61
CA ASN A 23 -28.67 -12.99 -0.50
C ASN A 23 -29.63 -12.34 0.51
N GLN A 24 -30.90 -12.77 0.56
CA GLN A 24 -31.85 -12.26 1.53
C GLN A 24 -31.40 -12.60 2.96
N LEU A 25 -31.03 -13.85 3.22
CA LEU A 25 -30.52 -14.30 4.52
C LEU A 25 -29.28 -13.51 4.96
N LEU A 26 -28.32 -13.28 4.05
CA LEU A 26 -27.13 -12.49 4.37
C LEU A 26 -27.48 -11.04 4.74
N LYS A 27 -28.52 -10.47 4.12
CA LYS A 27 -29.01 -9.12 4.44
C LYS A 27 -29.71 -9.09 5.80
N GLU A 28 -30.59 -10.06 6.07
CA GLU A 28 -31.31 -10.19 7.34
C GLU A 28 -30.35 -10.40 8.53
N ASN A 29 -29.24 -11.10 8.31
CA ASN A 29 -28.21 -11.35 9.32
C ASN A 29 -27.11 -10.27 9.37
N ASN A 30 -27.29 -9.12 8.70
CA ASN A 30 -26.32 -8.02 8.67
C ASN A 30 -24.89 -8.45 8.30
N VAL A 31 -24.75 -9.40 7.38
CA VAL A 31 -23.44 -9.87 6.93
C VAL A 31 -22.86 -8.89 5.91
N GLU A 32 -21.67 -8.37 6.21
CA GLU A 32 -20.95 -7.46 5.31
C GLU A 32 -20.69 -8.11 3.95
N ARG A 33 -21.00 -7.37 2.88
CA ARG A 33 -20.88 -7.86 1.50
C ARG A 33 -19.49 -7.63 0.98
N ARG A 34 -18.98 -8.61 0.23
CA ARG A 34 -17.70 -8.43 -0.46
C ARG A 34 -17.79 -7.26 -1.45
N PRO A 35 -16.70 -6.49 -1.62
CA PRO A 35 -16.66 -5.42 -2.61
C PRO A 35 -17.01 -5.94 -4.01
N ARG A 36 -17.75 -5.12 -4.78
CA ARG A 36 -18.10 -5.44 -6.16
C ARG A 36 -16.82 -5.68 -6.98
N GLY A 37 -16.76 -6.79 -7.70
CA GLY A 37 -15.59 -7.20 -8.50
C GLY A 37 -14.55 -8.04 -7.77
N SER A 38 -14.69 -8.25 -6.44
CA SER A 38 -13.77 -9.08 -5.65
C SER A 38 -13.65 -10.53 -6.14
N TRP A 39 -14.71 -11.08 -6.75
CA TRP A 39 -14.70 -12.42 -7.35
C TRP A 39 -13.80 -12.54 -8.58
N LYS A 40 -13.36 -11.42 -9.19
CA LYS A 40 -12.37 -11.41 -10.28
C LYS A 40 -10.93 -11.41 -9.75
N ARG A 41 -10.72 -11.38 -8.43
CA ARG A 41 -9.38 -11.43 -7.84
C ARG A 41 -8.80 -12.83 -8.04
N ILE A 42 -7.72 -12.89 -8.80
CA ILE A 42 -6.94 -14.11 -9.06
C ILE A 42 -5.81 -14.25 -8.03
N TYR A 43 -5.34 -13.10 -7.50
CA TYR A 43 -4.19 -13.03 -6.63
C TYR A 43 -4.59 -12.75 -5.18
N GLN A 44 -3.98 -13.51 -4.26
CA GLN A 44 -4.05 -13.30 -2.82
C GLN A 44 -3.20 -12.08 -2.44
N LEU A 45 -3.69 -11.33 -1.44
CA LEU A 45 -3.04 -10.17 -0.87
C LEU A 45 -3.64 -9.91 0.52
N ASN A 46 -2.83 -9.52 1.50
CA ASN A 46 -3.35 -8.98 2.75
C ASN A 46 -4.00 -7.61 2.52
N GLU A 47 -5.32 -7.59 2.35
CA GLU A 47 -6.08 -6.38 2.00
C GLU A 47 -6.10 -5.33 3.11
N HIS A 48 -5.79 -5.72 4.33
CA HIS A 48 -5.85 -4.87 5.54
C HIS A 48 -4.46 -4.49 6.06
N TYR A 49 -3.41 -4.73 5.28
CA TYR A 49 -2.02 -4.48 5.68
C TYR A 49 -1.78 -3.06 6.19
N PHE A 50 -2.42 -2.04 5.60
CA PHE A 50 -2.23 -0.64 5.98
C PHE A 50 -3.16 -0.15 7.10
N LYS A 51 -3.97 -1.03 7.71
CA LYS A 51 -4.88 -0.66 8.80
C LYS A 51 -4.22 -0.69 10.18
N THR A 52 -3.21 -1.53 10.35
CA THR A 52 -2.51 -1.71 11.63
C THR A 52 -1.08 -1.27 11.48
N TRP A 53 -0.64 -0.40 12.39
CA TRP A 53 0.74 0.04 12.42
C TRP A 53 1.67 -1.09 12.87
N SER A 54 2.81 -1.20 12.20
CA SER A 54 3.92 -2.08 12.56
C SER A 54 5.22 -1.52 11.99
N ASN A 55 6.36 -1.97 12.51
CA ASN A 55 7.67 -1.50 12.04
C ASN A 55 7.86 -1.73 10.52
N ASN A 56 7.33 -2.84 10.00
CA ASN A 56 7.41 -3.18 8.57
C ASN A 56 6.38 -2.42 7.74
N MET A 57 5.17 -2.22 8.26
CA MET A 57 4.13 -1.44 7.59
C MET A 57 4.58 0.00 7.43
N SER A 58 5.14 0.62 8.47
CA SER A 58 5.63 2.00 8.43
C SER A 58 6.80 2.17 7.48
N TYR A 59 7.72 1.19 7.45
CA TYR A 59 8.79 1.15 6.46
C TYR A 59 8.26 1.11 5.03
N ILE A 60 7.33 0.18 4.76
CA ILE A 60 6.70 0.06 3.44
C ILE A 60 5.91 1.30 3.08
N LEU A 61 5.26 1.97 4.03
CA LEU A 61 4.52 3.21 3.80
C LEU A 61 5.47 4.35 3.40
N GLY A 62 6.60 4.51 4.09
CA GLY A 62 7.64 5.47 3.73
C GLY A 62 8.19 5.20 2.34
N PHE A 63 8.54 3.94 2.07
CA PHE A 63 9.02 3.49 0.76
C PHE A 63 7.98 3.73 -0.35
N PHE A 64 6.70 3.53 -0.03
CA PHE A 64 5.59 3.80 -0.94
C PHE A 64 5.43 5.29 -1.24
N ILE A 65 5.74 6.19 -0.31
CA ILE A 65 5.67 7.65 -0.57
C ILE A 65 6.82 8.12 -1.45
N ALA A 66 7.97 7.47 -1.39
CA ALA A 66 9.04 7.65 -2.37
C ALA A 66 8.63 7.08 -3.74
N ASP A 67 8.64 5.76 -3.89
CA ASP A 67 8.59 5.08 -5.21
C ASP A 67 7.21 4.51 -5.61
N GLY A 68 6.21 4.64 -4.73
CA GLY A 68 4.86 4.16 -5.00
C GLY A 68 4.09 5.00 -6.01
N THR A 69 2.99 4.47 -6.53
CA THR A 69 2.04 5.19 -7.36
C THR A 69 0.63 4.72 -7.02
N VAL A 70 -0.28 5.66 -6.79
CA VAL A 70 -1.71 5.39 -6.62
C VAL A 70 -2.38 5.62 -7.96
N ALA A 71 -3.02 4.60 -8.53
CA ALA A 71 -3.71 4.75 -9.81
C ALA A 71 -4.94 5.66 -9.65
N ARG A 72 -5.16 6.59 -10.58
CA ARG A 72 -6.31 7.50 -10.58
C ARG A 72 -7.61 6.74 -10.86
N ASP A 73 -7.71 6.16 -12.06
CA ASP A 73 -8.95 5.56 -12.57
C ASP A 73 -9.07 4.07 -12.27
N SER A 74 -7.96 3.43 -11.90
CA SER A 74 -7.89 2.00 -11.61
C SER A 74 -7.82 1.71 -10.11
N GLN A 75 -8.25 0.51 -9.71
CA GLN A 75 -8.34 0.09 -8.31
C GLN A 75 -7.07 -0.65 -7.86
N PHE A 76 -5.91 -0.06 -8.13
CA PHE A 76 -4.62 -0.61 -7.74
C PHE A 76 -3.66 0.48 -7.26
N ILE A 77 -2.68 0.03 -6.50
CA ILE A 77 -1.46 0.77 -6.20
C ILE A 77 -0.29 0.01 -6.81
N SER A 78 0.80 0.68 -7.13
CA SER A 78 1.98 0.01 -7.67
C SER A 78 3.24 0.57 -7.04
N ILE A 79 4.22 -0.30 -6.85
CA ILE A 79 5.57 0.09 -6.43
C ILE A 79 6.51 -0.26 -7.59
N SER A 80 7.33 0.70 -7.99
CA SER A 80 8.26 0.52 -9.10
C SER A 80 9.69 0.62 -8.58
N GLN A 81 10.52 -0.38 -8.86
CA GLN A 81 11.93 -0.34 -8.45
C GLN A 81 12.84 -1.08 -9.44
N LYS A 82 14.10 -0.64 -9.58
CA LYS A 82 15.10 -1.33 -10.41
C LYS A 82 15.55 -2.65 -9.78
N GLU A 83 15.67 -2.67 -8.46
CA GLU A 83 16.08 -3.80 -7.66
C GLU A 83 14.90 -4.73 -7.37
N LYS A 84 14.85 -5.84 -8.13
CA LYS A 84 13.78 -6.83 -8.02
C LYS A 84 13.59 -7.39 -6.59
N TYR A 85 14.68 -7.60 -5.85
CA TYR A 85 14.64 -8.22 -4.53
C TYR A 85 13.86 -7.40 -3.50
N ILE A 86 13.86 -6.06 -3.62
CA ILE A 86 13.09 -5.17 -2.74
C ILE A 86 11.60 -5.44 -2.92
N LEU A 87 11.15 -5.52 -4.18
CA LEU A 87 9.75 -5.82 -4.49
C LEU A 87 9.36 -7.24 -4.07
N GLU A 88 10.27 -8.21 -4.17
CA GLU A 88 10.03 -9.58 -3.69
C GLU A 88 9.87 -9.62 -2.17
N ASN A 89 10.67 -8.86 -1.42
CA ASN A 89 10.54 -8.74 0.03
C ASN A 89 9.22 -8.07 0.43
N ILE A 90 8.84 -6.97 -0.22
CA ILE A 90 7.55 -6.30 0.03
C ILE A 90 6.38 -7.24 -0.32
N LYS A 91 6.48 -7.96 -1.44
CA LYS A 91 5.48 -8.95 -1.84
C LYS A 91 5.31 -10.04 -0.78
N LYS A 92 6.42 -10.55 -0.23
CA LYS A 92 6.41 -11.56 0.83
C LYS A 92 5.81 -11.02 2.13
N GLU A 93 6.17 -9.81 2.53
CA GLU A 93 5.64 -9.14 3.73
C GLU A 93 4.12 -8.92 3.66
N MET A 94 3.61 -8.57 2.48
CA MET A 94 2.17 -8.36 2.26
C MET A 94 1.38 -9.65 2.00
N ASP A 95 2.01 -10.83 2.15
CA ASP A 95 1.43 -12.13 1.81
C ASP A 95 0.75 -12.13 0.43
N SER A 96 1.48 -11.60 -0.57
CA SER A 96 0.97 -11.41 -1.92
C SER A 96 1.53 -12.44 -2.88
N ASN A 97 0.69 -12.98 -3.76
CA ASN A 97 1.13 -13.83 -4.87
C ASN A 97 1.15 -13.09 -6.23
N GLN A 98 0.93 -11.77 -6.24
CA GLN A 98 0.94 -10.96 -7.47
C GLN A 98 2.26 -11.11 -8.25
N PRO A 99 2.22 -11.29 -9.58
CA PRO A 99 3.44 -11.34 -10.39
C PRO A 99 4.11 -9.98 -10.48
N LEU A 100 5.44 -9.98 -10.54
CA LEU A 100 6.25 -8.81 -10.85
C LEU A 100 6.32 -8.66 -12.37
N TYR A 101 6.12 -7.44 -12.85
CA TYR A 101 6.25 -7.10 -14.26
C TYR A 101 7.51 -6.28 -14.47
N GLN A 102 8.27 -6.58 -15.53
CA GLN A 102 9.40 -5.74 -15.92
C GLN A 102 9.05 -4.91 -17.15
N ASN A 103 9.26 -3.59 -17.06
CA ASN A 103 9.15 -2.74 -18.22
C ASN A 103 10.36 -2.95 -19.14
N LYS A 104 10.11 -3.42 -20.37
CA LYS A 104 11.18 -3.75 -21.34
C LYS A 104 12.05 -2.55 -21.73
N LYS A 105 11.52 -1.32 -21.66
CA LYS A 105 12.25 -0.11 -22.06
C LYS A 105 13.11 0.45 -20.92
N THR A 106 12.51 0.59 -19.74
CA THR A 106 13.19 1.21 -18.58
C THR A 106 13.94 0.20 -17.71
N ARG A 107 13.72 -1.11 -17.92
CA ARG A 107 14.20 -2.24 -17.11
C ARG A 107 13.74 -2.21 -15.64
N VAL A 108 12.84 -1.31 -15.29
CA VAL A 108 12.24 -1.19 -13.96
C VAL A 108 11.22 -2.30 -13.74
N TYR A 109 11.25 -2.89 -12.55
CA TYR A 109 10.26 -3.85 -12.09
C TYR A 109 9.09 -3.13 -11.42
N ILE A 110 7.89 -3.66 -11.59
CA ILE A 110 6.64 -3.10 -11.08
C ILE A 110 5.89 -4.20 -10.35
N LEU A 111 5.53 -3.93 -9.10
CA LEU A 111 4.62 -4.73 -8.31
C LEU A 111 3.24 -4.05 -8.30
N PRO A 112 2.30 -4.46 -9.16
CA PRO A 112 0.93 -4.00 -9.07
C PRO A 112 0.20 -4.74 -7.94
N LEU A 113 -0.40 -3.97 -7.03
CA LEU A 113 -1.22 -4.47 -5.94
C LEU A 113 -2.66 -4.09 -6.25
N ASN A 114 -3.35 -5.00 -6.94
CA ASN A 114 -4.71 -4.82 -7.43
C ASN A 114 -5.73 -5.02 -6.30
N ASN A 115 -5.87 -4.02 -5.44
CA ASN A 115 -6.81 -4.09 -4.34
C ASN A 115 -7.45 -2.74 -4.01
N LYS A 116 -8.78 -2.71 -4.15
CA LYS A 116 -9.60 -1.54 -3.83
C LYS A 116 -9.49 -1.13 -2.35
N ILE A 117 -9.57 -2.08 -1.42
CA ILE A 117 -9.51 -1.79 0.03
C ILE A 117 -8.16 -1.20 0.38
N MET A 118 -7.07 -1.78 -0.14
CA MET A 118 -5.72 -1.28 0.09
C MET A 118 -5.52 0.15 -0.44
N LYS A 119 -6.07 0.44 -1.63
CA LYS A 119 -6.06 1.80 -2.19
C LYS A 119 -6.85 2.77 -1.31
N GLU A 120 -8.03 2.37 -0.85
CA GLU A 120 -8.87 3.18 0.04
C GLU A 120 -8.20 3.41 1.39
N ASP A 121 -7.53 2.40 1.96
CA ASP A 121 -6.78 2.52 3.21
C ASP A 121 -5.63 3.54 3.06
N ILE A 122 -4.86 3.47 1.98
CA ILE A 122 -3.78 4.43 1.67
C ILE A 122 -4.31 5.87 1.54
N ILE A 123 -5.44 6.06 0.89
CA ILE A 123 -6.03 7.39 0.69
C ILE A 123 -6.65 7.91 1.99
N ASN A 124 -7.47 7.11 2.66
CA ASN A 124 -8.31 7.55 3.76
C ASN A 124 -7.57 7.57 5.10
N ILE A 125 -6.68 6.62 5.35
CA ILE A 125 -5.92 6.51 6.61
C ILE A 125 -4.66 7.38 6.52
N HIS A 126 -3.92 7.24 5.42
CA HIS A 126 -2.59 7.85 5.28
C HIS A 126 -2.59 9.15 4.47
N GLY A 127 -3.72 9.53 3.86
CA GLY A 127 -3.84 10.79 3.12
C GLY A 127 -3.08 10.82 1.79
N ILE A 128 -2.65 9.67 1.26
CA ILE A 128 -1.83 9.60 0.05
C ILE A 128 -2.73 9.51 -1.18
N ILE A 129 -2.78 10.59 -1.95
CA ILE A 129 -3.65 10.73 -3.13
C ILE A 129 -2.91 10.42 -4.45
N PRO A 130 -3.62 10.14 -5.56
CA PRO A 130 -3.04 10.09 -6.90
C PRO A 130 -2.32 11.40 -7.25
N ASN A 131 -1.27 11.34 -8.09
CA ASN A 131 -0.36 12.47 -8.36
C ASN A 131 0.29 13.05 -7.09
N LYS A 132 0.65 12.17 -6.15
CA LYS A 132 1.26 12.52 -4.87
C LYS A 132 2.50 13.42 -4.99
N SER A 133 3.27 13.35 -6.08
CA SER A 133 4.55 14.07 -6.19
C SER A 133 4.41 15.56 -5.87
N SER A 134 3.38 16.23 -6.38
CA SER A 134 3.16 17.66 -6.17
C SER A 134 2.29 18.03 -4.96
N SER A 135 1.61 17.05 -4.34
CA SER A 135 0.56 17.31 -3.34
C SER A 135 0.65 16.42 -2.09
N ALA A 136 1.74 15.66 -1.95
CA ALA A 136 1.97 14.78 -0.81
C ALA A 136 2.02 15.61 0.47
N LYS A 137 1.18 15.23 1.43
CA LYS A 137 1.26 15.69 2.81
C LYS A 137 1.95 14.62 3.65
N PHE A 138 2.63 15.05 4.70
CA PHE A 138 3.24 14.12 5.64
C PHE A 138 2.13 13.33 6.37
N PRO A 139 2.14 11.98 6.33
CA PRO A 139 1.12 11.17 7.00
C PRO A 139 1.24 11.28 8.53
N ASN A 140 0.14 11.08 9.25
CA ASN A 140 0.14 11.09 10.70
C ASN A 140 0.69 9.77 11.28
N VAL A 141 2.02 9.64 11.26
CA VAL A 141 2.75 8.45 11.73
C VAL A 141 2.95 8.53 13.25
N PRO A 142 2.59 7.50 14.04
CA PRO A 142 2.89 7.45 15.46
C PRO A 142 4.41 7.53 15.73
N GLU A 143 4.80 8.21 16.80
CA GLU A 143 6.22 8.49 17.10
C GLU A 143 7.08 7.22 17.18
N GLU A 144 6.53 6.14 17.75
CA GLU A 144 7.19 4.83 17.86
C GLU A 144 7.58 4.23 16.50
N TYR A 145 6.86 4.57 15.42
CA TYR A 145 7.12 4.07 14.07
C TYR A 145 7.81 5.09 13.16
N MET A 146 7.99 6.33 13.62
CA MET A 146 8.49 7.43 12.80
C MET A 146 9.88 7.12 12.22
N SER A 147 10.77 6.51 13.01
CA SER A 147 12.11 6.11 12.55
C SER A 147 12.03 5.08 11.42
N HIS A 148 11.08 4.15 11.49
CA HIS A 148 10.85 3.14 10.46
C HIS A 148 10.22 3.71 9.21
N PHE A 149 9.37 4.73 9.35
CA PHE A 149 8.84 5.46 8.21
C PHE A 149 9.94 6.25 7.47
N VAL A 150 10.75 7.02 8.21
CA VAL A 150 11.82 7.84 7.63
C VAL A 150 12.86 6.98 6.92
N ARG A 151 13.28 5.85 7.51
CA ARG A 151 14.23 4.94 6.83
C ARG A 151 13.62 4.36 5.55
N GLY A 152 12.30 4.09 5.53
CA GLY A 152 11.62 3.58 4.34
C GLY A 152 11.56 4.61 3.21
N TYR A 153 11.27 5.87 3.54
CA TYR A 153 11.32 6.97 2.59
C TYR A 153 12.74 7.19 2.06
N PHE A 154 13.73 7.12 2.94
CA PHE A 154 15.15 7.21 2.58
C PHE A 154 15.60 6.10 1.63
N ASP A 155 15.20 4.85 1.87
CA ASP A 155 15.60 3.74 1.00
C ASP A 155 14.96 3.79 -0.40
N GLY A 156 13.89 4.59 -0.58
CA GLY A 156 13.27 4.82 -1.87
C GLY A 156 13.90 5.99 -2.64
N ASP A 157 13.96 7.18 -2.03
CA ASP A 157 14.37 8.43 -2.72
C ASP A 157 15.50 9.19 -1.99
N GLY A 158 16.28 8.47 -1.18
CA GLY A 158 17.42 8.99 -0.44
C GLY A 158 18.75 8.78 -1.17
N TYR A 159 19.70 9.65 -0.88
CA TYR A 159 21.06 9.59 -1.39
C TYR A 159 22.08 9.79 -0.28
N ILE A 160 23.11 8.94 -0.25
CA ILE A 160 24.24 9.04 0.68
C ILE A 160 25.43 9.65 -0.07
N ASN A 161 25.92 10.78 0.42
CA ASN A 161 27.23 11.29 0.03
C ASN A 161 28.28 10.86 1.05
N TYR A 162 29.09 9.88 0.68
CA TYR A 162 30.15 9.33 1.55
C TYR A 162 31.32 10.29 1.78
N GLU A 163 31.58 11.23 0.87
CA GLU A 163 32.68 12.18 1.01
C GLU A 163 32.38 13.27 2.03
N LYS A 164 31.13 13.73 2.04
CA LYS A 164 30.67 14.83 2.92
C LYS A 164 29.95 14.33 4.17
N TYR A 165 29.73 13.02 4.28
CA TYR A 165 28.93 12.39 5.34
C TYR A 165 27.53 13.03 5.47
N THR A 166 26.91 13.34 4.33
CA THR A 166 25.58 13.95 4.27
C THR A 166 24.55 12.99 3.69
N LEU A 167 23.37 12.98 4.30
CA LEU A 167 22.18 12.31 3.77
C LEU A 167 21.33 13.35 3.04
N THR A 168 20.89 13.02 1.83
CA THR A 168 20.01 13.88 1.04
C THR A 168 18.69 13.15 0.80
N PHE A 169 17.59 13.86 1.04
CA PHE A 169 16.25 13.43 0.69
C PHE A 169 15.81 14.24 -0.52
N VAL A 170 15.28 13.58 -1.54
CA VAL A 170 14.66 14.23 -2.69
C VAL A 170 13.14 14.12 -2.54
N GLY A 171 12.41 15.12 -3.02
CA GLY A 171 10.96 15.16 -2.93
C GLY A 171 10.38 16.40 -3.60
N ASP A 172 9.30 16.20 -4.37
CA ASP A 172 8.65 17.27 -5.13
C ASP A 172 7.70 18.14 -4.27
N SER A 173 7.25 17.63 -3.11
CA SER A 173 6.34 18.35 -2.22
C SER A 173 7.11 19.10 -1.14
N LYS A 174 7.13 20.45 -1.25
CA LYS A 174 7.75 21.32 -0.24
C LYS A 174 7.16 21.09 1.16
N ALA A 175 5.83 20.99 1.27
CA ALA A 175 5.17 20.80 2.57
C ALA A 175 5.58 19.49 3.26
N PHE A 176 5.80 18.43 2.47
CA PHE A 176 6.32 17.16 2.97
C PHE A 176 7.76 17.31 3.47
N MET A 177 8.62 17.96 2.68
CA MET A 177 10.03 18.16 3.02
C MET A 177 10.22 19.05 4.24
N ASP A 178 9.43 20.12 4.37
CA ASP A 178 9.44 21.00 5.56
C ASP A 178 9.07 20.20 6.82
N SER A 179 8.02 19.37 6.76
CA SER A 179 7.62 18.49 7.87
C SER A 179 8.70 17.46 8.22
N LEU A 180 9.33 16.85 7.20
CA LEU A 180 10.43 15.91 7.41
C LEU A 180 11.64 16.59 8.07
N MET A 181 11.97 17.82 7.65
CA MET A 181 13.06 18.60 8.22
C MET A 181 12.83 18.93 9.69
N GLU A 182 11.61 19.30 10.07
CA GLU A 182 11.23 19.54 11.47
C GLU A 182 11.40 18.26 12.32
N ILE A 183 10.96 17.11 11.80
CA ILE A 183 11.09 15.82 12.48
C ILE A 183 12.57 15.47 12.68
N LEU A 184 13.41 15.63 11.65
CA LEU A 184 14.84 15.34 11.75
C LEU A 184 15.56 16.31 12.71
N SER A 185 15.21 17.60 12.65
CA SER A 185 15.72 18.63 13.56
C SER A 185 15.39 18.33 15.01
N SER A 186 14.14 17.92 15.29
CA SER A 186 13.71 17.55 16.65
C SER A 186 14.49 16.37 17.24
N LYS A 187 15.06 15.52 16.38
CA LYS A 187 15.91 14.38 16.77
C LYS A 187 17.40 14.75 16.87
N GLY A 188 17.74 16.04 16.77
CA GLY A 188 19.11 16.54 16.91
C GLY A 188 19.98 16.38 15.67
N LEU A 189 19.40 16.07 14.52
CA LEU A 189 20.13 16.05 13.25
C LEU A 189 20.28 17.48 12.72
N LYS A 190 21.49 17.81 12.24
CA LYS A 190 21.77 19.10 11.61
C LYS A 190 21.24 19.07 10.17
N THR A 191 20.12 19.73 9.93
CA THR A 191 19.47 19.86 8.62
C THR A 191 19.79 21.18 7.94
#